data_AF-A0A968BXL9-F1
#
_entry.id   AF-A0A968BXL9-F1
#
_cell.length_a   1.000
_cell.length_b   1.000
_cell.length_c   1.000
_cell.angle_alpha   90.00
_cell.angle_beta   90.00
_cell.angle_gamma   90.00
#
_symmetry.space_group_name_H-M   'P 1'
#
loop_
_entity.id
_entity.type
_entity.pdbx_description
1 polymer ?
#
loop_
_entity_poly.entity_id
_entity_poly.type
_entity_poly.pdbx_seq_one_letter_code
_entity_poly.pdbx_strand_id
1 'polypeptide(L)'
;MSTKVLRLTVLVIILALIIPTTGFGQGPRGAVQVTLLHTNDFHGRLETDYRGRGGSAYIASVVNDIRAAAGEENVALLDGGDVYFAAPAISQLLMGESTIDIYNLMGY
;
A
#
# COMPACT_ATOMS: atom_id res chain seq x y z
N MET A 1 -6.07 -61.32 21.52
CA MET A 1 -6.91 -60.14 21.82
C MET A 1 -8.36 -60.59 21.89
N SER A 2 -9.12 -60.18 22.91
CA SER A 2 -10.54 -60.55 23.05
C SER A 2 -11.37 -59.94 21.91
N THR A 3 -12.36 -60.68 21.40
CA THR A 3 -13.30 -60.20 20.36
C THR A 3 -14.01 -58.91 20.75
N LYS A 4 -14.18 -58.66 22.06
CA LYS A 4 -14.71 -57.40 22.60
C LYS A 4 -13.75 -56.23 22.41
N VAL A 5 -12.46 -56.46 22.63
CA VAL A 5 -11.41 -55.45 22.46
C VAL A 5 -11.24 -55.11 20.98
N LEU A 6 -11.22 -56.11 20.11
CA LEU A 6 -11.15 -55.90 18.65
C LEU A 6 -12.32 -55.07 18.12
N ARG A 7 -13.55 -55.38 18.54
CA ARG A 7 -14.75 -54.62 18.14
C ARG A 7 -14.71 -53.17 18.63
N LEU A 8 -14.23 -52.93 19.85
CA LEU A 8 -14.09 -51.59 20.39
C LEU A 8 -13.04 -50.78 19.63
N THR A 9 -11.89 -51.36 19.30
CA THR A 9 -10.85 -50.70 18.51
C THR A 9 -11.35 -50.33 17.12
N VAL A 10 -12.06 -51.22 16.45
CA VAL A 10 -12.64 -50.95 15.11
C VAL A 10 -13.67 -49.83 15.18
N LEU A 11 -14.52 -49.80 16.20
CA LEU A 11 -15.51 -48.74 16.39
C LEU A 11 -14.85 -47.37 16.59
N VAL A 12 -13.78 -47.29 17.39
CA VAL A 12 -13.04 -46.04 17.63
C VAL A 12 -12.37 -45.53 16.35
N ILE A 13 -11.80 -46.43 15.53
CA ILE A 13 -11.20 -46.06 14.24
C ILE A 13 -12.26 -45.53 13.28
N ILE A 14 -13.41 -46.20 13.19
CA ILE A 14 -14.53 -45.75 12.34
C ILE A 14 -15.02 -44.38 12.80
N LEU A 15 -15.19 -44.17 14.11
CA LEU A 15 -15.59 -42.87 14.66
C LEU A 15 -14.56 -41.78 14.36
N ALA A 16 -13.27 -42.06 14.50
CA ALA A 16 -12.20 -41.11 14.21
C ALA A 16 -12.12 -40.74 12.72
N LEU A 17 -12.48 -41.65 11.82
CA LEU A 17 -12.51 -41.42 10.37
C LEU A 17 -13.77 -40.66 9.90
N ILE A 18 -14.82 -40.61 10.72
CA ILE A 18 -16.07 -39.88 10.42
C ILE A 18 -16.00 -38.43 10.90
N ILE A 19 -15.05 -38.07 11.76
CA ILE A 19 -14.86 -36.66 12.16
C ILE A 19 -14.31 -35.91 10.94
N PRO A 20 -15.08 -35.00 10.32
CA PRO A 20 -14.52 -34.19 9.24
C PRO A 20 -13.42 -33.33 9.86
N THR A 21 -12.16 -33.63 9.51
CA THR A 21 -11.05 -32.72 9.78
C THR A 21 -11.18 -31.56 8.79
N THR A 22 -12.14 -30.67 9.05
CA THR A 22 -12.13 -29.35 8.43
C THR A 22 -10.89 -28.66 8.97
N GLY A 23 -9.80 -28.73 8.21
CA GLY A 23 -8.69 -27.82 8.40
C GLY A 23 -9.24 -26.44 8.18
N PHE A 24 -9.51 -25.71 9.27
CA PHE A 24 -9.66 -24.27 9.21
C PHE A 24 -8.29 -23.72 8.85
N GLY A 25 -7.97 -23.71 7.55
CA GLY A 25 -6.99 -22.78 7.04
C GLY A 25 -7.47 -21.41 7.50
N GLN A 26 -6.70 -20.76 8.37
CA GLN A 26 -6.92 -19.35 8.67
C GLN A 26 -6.79 -18.64 7.32
N GLY A 27 -7.91 -18.34 6.68
CA GLY A 27 -7.94 -17.42 5.54
C GLY A 27 -7.27 -16.11 5.94
N PRO A 28 -6.89 -15.25 4.99
CA PRO A 28 -6.23 -13.98 5.29
C PRO A 28 -6.99 -13.28 6.42
N ARG A 29 -6.30 -12.94 7.52
CA ARG A 29 -6.89 -12.29 8.69
C ARG A 29 -7.40 -10.92 8.26
N GLY A 30 -8.67 -10.82 7.86
CA GLY A 30 -9.24 -9.60 7.29
C GLY A 30 -8.60 -9.22 5.94
N ALA A 31 -9.39 -8.63 5.04
CA ALA A 31 -8.80 -7.95 3.90
C ALA A 31 -8.14 -6.65 4.38
N VAL A 32 -6.88 -6.43 4.03
CA VAL A 32 -6.21 -5.15 4.21
C VAL A 32 -6.39 -4.36 2.92
N GLN A 33 -6.95 -3.15 3.02
CA GLN A 33 -7.05 -2.23 1.90
C GLN A 33 -5.81 -1.34 1.88
N VAL A 34 -5.17 -1.23 0.71
CA VAL A 34 -4.01 -0.36 0.50
C VAL A 34 -4.34 0.60 -0.64
N THR A 35 -4.03 1.88 -0.45
CA THR A 35 -4.17 2.94 -1.44
C THR A 35 -2.79 3.27 -2.00
N LEU A 36 -2.64 3.13 -3.32
CA LEU A 36 -1.41 3.50 -4.02
C LEU A 36 -1.63 4.84 -4.72
N LEU A 37 -0.87 5.84 -4.31
CA LEU A 37 -0.79 7.15 -4.96
C LEU A 37 0.51 7.20 -5.73
N HIS A 38 0.47 7.77 -6.94
CA HIS A 38 1.68 7.96 -7.71
C HIS A 38 1.68 9.25 -8.52
N THR A 39 2.88 9.78 -8.75
CA THR A 39 3.17 10.80 -9.76
C THR A 39 4.28 10.33 -10.69
N ASN A 40 4.50 11.03 -11.78
CA ASN A 40 5.65 10.88 -12.67
C ASN A 40 5.89 12.21 -13.40
N ASP A 41 7.05 12.32 -14.05
CA ASP A 41 7.33 13.40 -15.01
C ASP A 41 7.10 14.79 -14.41
N PHE A 42 7.39 14.93 -13.12
CA PHE A 42 7.11 16.15 -12.39
C PHE A 42 7.92 17.31 -12.94
N HIS A 43 9.15 17.05 -13.41
CA HIS A 43 10.07 18.02 -14.00
C HIS A 43 10.05 19.32 -13.21
N GLY A 44 10.27 19.24 -11.90
CA GLY A 44 10.41 20.39 -11.00
C GLY A 44 9.28 21.42 -11.04
N ARG A 45 8.05 21.02 -11.38
CA ARG A 45 6.87 21.91 -11.43
C ARG A 45 6.33 22.22 -10.03
N LEU A 46 7.16 22.88 -9.24
CA LEU A 46 6.87 23.23 -7.84
C LEU A 46 5.63 24.12 -7.70
N GLU A 47 5.42 25.00 -8.68
CA GLU A 47 4.33 25.98 -8.70
C GLU A 47 3.23 25.58 -9.70
N THR A 48 2.05 26.16 -9.51
CA THR A 48 0.94 26.01 -10.47
C THR A 48 1.31 26.56 -11.83
N ASP A 49 0.73 25.99 -12.89
CA ASP A 49 0.82 26.58 -14.22
C ASP A 49 0.05 27.92 -14.33
N TYR A 50 0.12 28.55 -15.51
CA TYR A 50 -0.55 29.83 -15.79
C TYR A 50 -2.09 29.78 -15.69
N ARG A 51 -2.69 28.59 -15.58
CA ARG A 51 -4.13 28.37 -15.38
C ARG A 51 -4.46 27.96 -13.95
N GLY A 52 -3.49 28.00 -13.03
CA GLY A 52 -3.67 27.61 -11.63
C GLY A 52 -3.74 26.10 -11.41
N ARG A 53 -3.22 25.27 -12.34
CA ARG A 53 -3.27 23.80 -12.23
C ARG A 53 -1.98 23.24 -11.66
N GLY A 54 -2.09 22.17 -10.87
CA GLY A 54 -0.94 21.41 -10.36
C GLY A 54 -0.15 22.18 -9.30
N GLY A 55 1.16 21.98 -9.28
CA GLY A 55 2.03 22.52 -8.24
C GLY A 55 2.09 21.63 -7.00
N SER A 56 3.22 21.69 -6.32
CA SER A 56 3.53 20.86 -5.16
C SER A 56 2.54 21.04 -4.01
N ALA A 57 2.11 22.28 -3.73
CA ALA A 57 1.14 22.56 -2.67
C ALA A 57 -0.22 21.89 -2.93
N TYR A 58 -0.67 21.87 -4.19
CA TYR A 58 -1.91 21.17 -4.56
C TYR A 58 -1.76 19.66 -4.39
N ILE A 59 -0.65 19.08 -4.88
CA ILE A 59 -0.37 17.64 -4.74
C ILE A 59 -0.34 17.25 -3.26
N ALA A 60 0.38 18.00 -2.43
CA ALA A 60 0.47 17.76 -0.99
C ALA A 60 -0.91 17.79 -0.31
N SER A 61 -1.77 18.74 -0.66
CA SER A 61 -3.13 18.80 -0.12
C SER A 61 -3.93 17.54 -0.46
N VAL A 62 -3.91 17.12 -1.72
CA VAL A 62 -4.64 15.92 -2.18
C VAL A 62 -4.10 14.66 -1.51
N VAL A 63 -2.78 14.53 -1.39
CA VAL A 63 -2.14 13.40 -0.67
C VAL A 63 -2.59 13.36 0.79
N ASN A 64 -2.61 14.51 1.47
CA ASN A 64 -3.02 14.60 2.87
C ASN A 64 -4.51 14.27 3.05
N ASP A 65 -5.37 14.75 2.16
CA ASP A 65 -6.80 14.42 2.19
C ASP A 65 -7.04 12.91 2.02
N ILE A 66 -6.28 12.27 1.13
CA ILE A 66 -6.38 10.82 0.91
C ILE A 66 -5.83 10.04 2.11
N ARG A 67 -4.69 10.44 2.67
CA ARG A 67 -4.14 9.84 3.91
C ARG A 67 -5.14 9.95 5.07
N ALA A 68 -5.77 11.10 5.23
CA ALA A 68 -6.79 11.31 6.25
C ALA A 68 -8.02 10.41 6.05
N ALA A 69 -8.43 10.15 4.80
CA ALA A 69 -9.58 9.30 4.50
C ALA A 69 -9.28 7.78 4.58
N ALA A 70 -8.09 7.35 4.17
CA ALA A 70 -7.71 5.94 4.07
C ALA A 70 -6.96 5.39 5.30
N GLY A 71 -6.47 6.27 6.18
CA GLY A 71 -5.48 5.94 7.20
C GLY A 71 -4.08 5.98 6.61
N GLU A 72 -3.18 6.77 7.21
CA GLU A 72 -1.84 7.01 6.70
C GLU A 72 -1.03 5.72 6.53
N GLU A 73 -1.22 4.75 7.43
CA GLU A 73 -0.58 3.44 7.41
C GLU A 73 -1.00 2.56 6.21
N ASN A 74 -2.09 2.91 5.54
CA ASN A 74 -2.63 2.18 4.39
C ASN A 74 -2.34 2.89 3.06
N VAL A 75 -1.59 4.00 3.06
CA VAL A 75 -1.28 4.77 1.85
C VAL A 75 0.21 4.65 1.53
N ALA A 76 0.53 4.22 0.31
CA ALA A 76 1.88 4.37 -0.25
C ALA A 76 1.86 5.46 -1.31
N LEU A 77 2.77 6.44 -1.18
CA LEU A 77 3.02 7.49 -2.17
C LEU A 77 4.28 7.13 -2.94
N LEU A 78 4.22 7.16 -4.27
CA LEU A 78 5.29 6.70 -5.15
C LEU A 78 5.56 7.73 -6.26
N ASP A 79 6.79 7.76 -6.76
CA ASP A 79 7.14 8.55 -7.94
C ASP A 79 7.75 7.67 -9.04
N GLY A 80 7.35 7.92 -10.28
CA GLY A 80 7.79 7.19 -11.47
C GLY A 80 9.10 7.67 -12.10
N GLY A 81 9.74 8.71 -11.56
CA GLY A 81 10.95 9.31 -12.12
C GLY A 81 10.71 10.63 -12.84
N ASP A 82 11.78 11.16 -13.45
CA ASP A 82 11.83 12.47 -14.10
C ASP A 82 11.38 13.62 -13.19
N VAL A 83 11.91 13.57 -11.96
CA VAL A 83 11.54 14.47 -10.87
C VAL A 83 12.05 15.90 -11.10
N TYR A 84 13.26 16.04 -11.66
CA TYR A 84 13.90 17.31 -11.98
C TYR A 84 14.69 17.22 -13.30
N PHE A 85 15.12 18.37 -13.84
CA PHE A 85 15.56 18.62 -15.23
C PHE A 85 14.43 18.88 -16.24
N ALA A 86 14.74 19.67 -17.29
CA ALA A 86 13.77 20.23 -18.25
C ALA A 86 12.62 21.01 -17.58
N ALA A 87 12.91 21.56 -16.40
CA ALA A 87 11.98 22.15 -15.43
C ALA A 87 12.07 23.69 -15.37
N PRO A 88 11.17 24.36 -14.63
CA PRO A 88 11.30 25.77 -14.26
C PRO A 88 12.59 26.07 -13.48
N ALA A 89 13.03 27.33 -13.51
CA ALA A 89 14.29 27.78 -12.91
C ALA A 89 14.40 27.49 -11.40
N ILE A 90 13.28 27.53 -10.67
CA ILE A 90 13.21 27.27 -9.22
C ILE A 90 13.67 25.86 -8.82
N SER A 91 13.61 24.90 -9.74
CA SER A 91 14.15 23.55 -9.55
C SER A 91 15.49 23.38 -10.27
N GLN A 92 15.61 23.82 -11.52
CA GLN A 92 16.82 23.55 -12.32
C GLN A 92 18.07 24.29 -11.84
N LEU A 93 17.95 25.54 -11.38
CA LEU A 93 19.12 26.29 -10.92
C LEU A 93 19.77 25.67 -9.68
N LEU A 94 19.03 24.83 -8.95
CA LEU A 94 19.45 24.14 -7.75
C LEU A 94 19.63 22.62 -7.98
N MET A 95 19.73 22.19 -9.25
CA MET A 95 19.93 20.78 -9.58
C MET A 95 18.90 19.84 -8.91
N GLY A 96 17.65 20.31 -8.78
CA GLY A 96 16.56 19.55 -8.18
C GLY A 96 16.49 19.56 -6.65
N GLU A 97 17.39 20.23 -5.93
CA GLU A 97 17.38 20.27 -4.45
C GLU A 97 16.02 20.70 -3.89
N SER A 98 15.47 21.80 -4.38
CA SER A 98 14.14 22.27 -3.98
C SER A 98 13.02 21.28 -4.27
N THR A 99 13.16 20.48 -5.32
CA THR A 99 12.20 19.41 -5.65
C THR A 99 12.31 18.25 -4.67
N ILE A 100 13.53 17.82 -4.36
CA ILE A 100 13.76 16.75 -3.38
C ILE A 100 13.32 17.17 -1.98
N ASP A 101 13.59 18.41 -1.57
CA ASP A 101 13.13 18.94 -0.27
C ASP A 101 11.61 18.89 -0.13
N ILE A 102 10.89 19.28 -1.19
CA ILE A 102 9.42 19.25 -1.19
C ILE A 102 8.90 17.80 -1.25
N TYR A 103 9.53 16.91 -2.01
CA TYR A 103 9.18 15.48 -2.04
C TYR A 103 9.37 14.84 -0.66
N ASN A 104 10.49 15.11 0.01
CA ASN A 104 10.74 14.66 1.38
C ASN A 104 9.70 15.21 2.35
N LEU A 105 9.33 16.49 2.22
CA LEU A 105 8.28 17.11 3.05
C LEU A 105 6.90 16.48 2.83
N MET A 106 6.58 16.08 1.59
CA MET A 106 5.34 15.37 1.26
C MET A 106 5.36 13.89 1.70
N GLY A 107 6.52 13.34 2.04
CA GLY A 107 6.68 11.93 2.40
C GLY A 107 6.48 11.00 1.20
N TYR A 108 7.14 11.34 0.08
CA TYR A 108 7.42 10.39 -1.00
C TYR A 108 8.41 9.30 -0.56
#